data_AF-A0A7Y3I5V4-F1
#
_entry.id   AF-A0A7Y3I5V4-F1
#
_cell.length_a   1.000
_cell.length_b   1.000
_cell.length_c   1.000
_cell.angle_alpha   90.00
_cell.angle_beta   90.00
_cell.angle_gamma   90.00
#
_symmetry.space_group_name_H-M   'P 1'
#
loop_
_entity.id
_entity.type
_entity.pdbx_description
1 polymer ?
#
loop_
_entity_poly.entity_id
_entity_poly.type
_entity_poly.pdbx_seq_one_letter_code
_entity_poly.pdbx_strand_id
1 'polypeptide(L)'
;MFEGRDDASVAAADPIRNLAGWREIPVQAIHTRADAWVGFDGQAAFVAALRARYEQPDHVDFVIYEETGAPFEHAGFGRMAADAKNRQRDFFRRWG
;
A
#
# COMPACT_ATOMS: atom_id res chain seq x y z
N MET A 1 17.86 -2.38 -10.15
CA MET A 1 17.15 -2.23 -8.85
C MET A 1 17.62 -3.20 -7.77
N PHE A 2 18.41 -4.24 -8.09
CA PHE A 2 19.00 -5.16 -7.10
C PHE A 2 20.48 -5.48 -7.36
N GLU A 3 21.18 -4.68 -8.18
CA GLU A 3 22.62 -4.90 -8.40
C GLU A 3 23.37 -4.78 -7.07
N GLY A 4 24.18 -5.79 -6.76
CA GLY A 4 24.95 -5.87 -5.51
C GLY A 4 24.17 -6.35 -4.27
N ARG A 5 22.92 -6.81 -4.42
CA ARG A 5 22.17 -7.46 -3.33
C ARG A 5 22.13 -8.96 -3.52
N ASP A 6 22.43 -9.70 -2.46
CA ASP A 6 22.21 -11.15 -2.40
C ASP A 6 20.77 -11.46 -1.96
N ASP A 7 20.34 -12.70 -2.16
CA ASP A 7 19.00 -13.17 -1.81
C ASP A 7 18.68 -12.94 -0.32
N ALA A 8 19.68 -13.09 0.55
CA ALA A 8 19.52 -12.87 1.98
C ALA A 8 19.18 -11.42 2.31
N SER A 9 19.86 -10.46 1.69
CA SER A 9 19.62 -9.03 1.86
C SER A 9 18.28 -8.57 1.29
N VAL A 10 17.82 -9.21 0.20
CA VAL A 10 16.47 -8.98 -0.35
C VAL A 10 15.41 -9.55 0.60
N ALA A 11 15.58 -10.78 1.08
CA ALA A 11 14.65 -11.42 2.00
C ALA A 11 14.54 -10.67 3.33
N ALA A 12 15.67 -10.16 3.85
CA ALA A 12 15.71 -9.34 5.07
C ALA A 12 15.00 -7.99 4.90
N ALA A 13 14.93 -7.46 3.68
CA ALA A 13 14.25 -6.21 3.37
C ALA A 13 12.74 -6.37 3.12
N ASP A 14 12.21 -7.60 3.10
CA ASP A 14 10.78 -7.85 2.88
C ASP A 14 9.93 -7.30 4.05
N PRO A 15 9.10 -6.26 3.84
CA PRO A 15 8.38 -5.62 4.93
C PRO A 15 7.38 -6.57 5.62
N ILE A 16 6.80 -7.54 4.92
CA ILE A 16 5.82 -8.46 5.52
C ILE A 16 6.46 -9.37 6.57
N ARG A 17 7.75 -9.71 6.40
CA ARG A 17 8.53 -10.53 7.33
C ARG A 17 9.00 -9.75 8.57
N ASN A 18 8.99 -8.42 8.50
CA ASN A 18 9.53 -7.53 9.54
C ASN A 18 8.45 -6.86 10.40
N LEU A 19 7.20 -7.31 10.31
CA LEU A 19 6.08 -6.74 11.06
C LEU A 19 6.10 -7.03 12.57
N ALA A 20 7.03 -7.86 13.08
CA ALA A 20 7.13 -8.13 14.52
C ALA A 20 7.49 -6.89 15.35
N GLY A 21 8.27 -5.97 14.78
CA GLY A 21 8.63 -4.69 15.42
C GLY A 21 7.67 -3.55 15.08
N TRP A 22 6.57 -3.83 14.39
CA TRP A 22 5.61 -2.79 14.00
C TRP A 22 4.91 -2.22 15.23
N ARG A 23 4.81 -0.89 15.29
CA ARG A 23 3.97 -0.18 16.25
C ARG A 23 2.80 0.43 15.51
N GLU A 24 1.59 0.20 16.01
CA GLU A 24 0.38 0.72 15.40
C GLU A 24 0.45 2.23 15.18
N ILE A 25 0.23 2.61 13.92
CA ILE A 25 -0.03 3.96 13.46
C ILE A 25 -1.17 3.88 12.44
N PRO A 26 -1.96 4.94 12.25
CA PRO A 26 -2.88 4.98 11.13
C PRO A 26 -2.12 4.79 9.81
N VAL A 27 -2.61 3.89 8.95
CA VAL A 27 -2.03 3.63 7.62
C VAL A 27 -3.12 3.74 6.56
N GLN A 28 -2.82 4.42 5.45
CA GLN A 28 -3.64 4.35 4.24
C GLN A 28 -2.82 3.80 3.08
N ALA A 29 -3.33 2.75 2.44
CA ALA A 29 -2.84 2.23 1.18
C ALA A 29 -3.86 2.53 0.07
N ILE A 30 -3.38 2.89 -1.13
CA ILE A 30 -4.21 3.13 -2.30
C ILE A 30 -3.57 2.40 -3.49
N HIS A 31 -4.33 1.56 -4.19
CA HIS A 31 -3.85 0.76 -5.32
C HIS A 31 -4.89 0.63 -6.44
N THR A 32 -4.43 0.23 -7.62
CA THR A 32 -5.28 -0.14 -8.76
C THR A 32 -5.12 -1.63 -9.07
N ARG A 33 -6.20 -2.41 -9.17
CA ARG A 33 -6.10 -3.85 -9.49
C ARG A 33 -5.44 -4.12 -10.85
N ALA A 34 -5.64 -3.22 -11.81
CA ALA A 34 -5.06 -3.32 -13.14
C ALA A 34 -3.61 -2.81 -13.27
N ASP A 35 -2.94 -2.44 -12.16
CA ASP A 35 -1.53 -1.98 -12.17
C ASP A 35 -0.60 -3.00 -12.84
N ALA A 36 0.00 -2.61 -13.96
CA ALA A 36 0.83 -3.47 -14.79
C ALA A 36 2.30 -3.50 -14.34
N TRP A 37 2.70 -2.67 -13.38
CA TRP A 37 4.08 -2.56 -12.90
C TRP A 37 4.26 -3.14 -11.50
N VAL A 38 3.31 -2.89 -10.61
CA VAL A 38 3.31 -3.37 -9.22
C VAL A 38 2.02 -4.14 -8.97
N GLY A 39 2.12 -5.47 -8.97
CA GLY A 39 0.97 -6.34 -8.77
C GLY A 39 0.22 -6.06 -7.47
N PHE A 40 -1.10 -6.04 -7.55
CA PHE A 40 -2.02 -5.77 -6.45
C PHE A 40 -1.83 -6.73 -5.25
N ASP A 41 -1.61 -8.02 -5.52
CA ASP A 41 -1.62 -9.07 -4.50
C ASP A 41 -0.55 -8.88 -3.42
N GLY A 42 0.61 -8.32 -3.79
CA GLY A 42 1.68 -8.05 -2.83
C GLY A 42 1.27 -7.02 -1.77
N GLN A 43 0.66 -5.91 -2.20
CA GLN A 43 0.16 -4.89 -1.28
C GLN A 43 -1.06 -5.39 -0.49
N ALA A 44 -1.97 -6.13 -1.13
CA ALA A 44 -3.13 -6.71 -0.47
C ALA A 44 -2.74 -7.69 0.65
N ALA A 45 -1.76 -8.57 0.39
CA ALA A 45 -1.21 -9.48 1.39
C ALA A 45 -0.54 -8.74 2.56
N PHE A 46 0.23 -7.68 2.26
CA PHE A 46 0.84 -6.85 3.28
C PHE A 46 -0.20 -6.16 4.17
N VAL A 47 -1.22 -5.53 3.58
CA VAL A 47 -2.32 -4.87 4.31
C VAL A 47 -3.08 -5.87 5.19
N ALA A 48 -3.34 -7.08 4.69
CA ALA A 48 -3.98 -8.13 5.47
C ALA A 48 -3.12 -8.56 6.67
N ALA A 49 -1.82 -8.79 6.46
CA ALA A 49 -0.88 -9.15 7.52
C ALA A 49 -0.67 -8.02 8.54
N LEU A 50 -0.81 -6.76 8.10
CA LEU A 50 -0.75 -5.57 8.95
C LEU A 50 -2.00 -5.49 9.83
N ARG A 51 -3.21 -5.55 9.23
CA ARG A 51 -4.49 -5.54 9.97
C ARG A 51 -4.58 -6.61 11.04
N ALA A 52 -4.03 -7.81 10.79
CA ALA A 52 -4.00 -8.90 11.75
C ALA A 52 -3.16 -8.62 13.01
N ARG A 53 -2.32 -7.58 13.00
CA ARG A 53 -1.51 -7.15 14.16
C ARG A 53 -2.12 -5.98 14.92
N TYR A 54 -3.16 -5.35 14.38
CA TYR A 54 -3.75 -4.17 15.00
C TYR A 54 -4.81 -4.57 16.02
N GLU A 55 -4.81 -3.94 17.19
CA GLU A 55 -5.93 -3.94 18.13
C GLU A 55 -7.14 -3.24 17.50
N GLN A 56 -6.91 -2.21 16.68
CA GLN A 56 -7.92 -1.48 15.93
C GLN A 56 -7.66 -1.59 14.41
N PRO A 57 -8.08 -2.68 13.74
CA PRO A 57 -7.80 -2.92 12.33
C PRO A 57 -8.30 -1.82 11.38
N ASP A 58 -9.32 -1.05 11.79
CA ASP A 58 -9.89 0.07 11.04
C ASP A 58 -8.96 1.29 10.93
N HIS A 59 -7.84 1.31 11.66
CA HIS A 59 -6.76 2.28 11.45
C HIS A 59 -5.98 2.04 10.15
N VAL A 60 -6.16 0.87 9.53
CA VAL A 60 -5.57 0.54 8.23
C VAL A 60 -6.63 0.67 7.14
N ASP A 61 -6.64 1.81 6.46
CA ASP A 61 -7.50 2.10 5.31
C ASP A 61 -6.87 1.56 4.02
N PHE A 62 -7.66 0.84 3.21
CA PHE A 62 -7.20 0.31 1.93
C PHE A 62 -8.20 0.63 0.83
N VAL A 63 -7.82 1.59 -0.01
CA VAL A 63 -8.61 2.08 -1.13
C VAL A 63 -8.16 1.35 -2.39
N ILE A 64 -9.11 0.79 -3.12
CA ILE A 64 -8.84 0.00 -4.31
C ILE A 64 -9.67 0.54 -5.46
N TYR A 65 -9.01 0.83 -6.58
CA TYR A 65 -9.67 1.07 -7.87
C TYR A 65 -9.55 -0.19 -8.75
N GLU A 66 -10.56 -0.48 -9.56
CA GLU A 66 -10.42 -1.53 -10.60
C GLU A 66 -9.45 -1.07 -11.68
N GLU A 67 -9.75 0.10 -12.25
CA GLU A 67 -9.00 0.78 -13.29
C GLU A 67 -9.11 2.30 -13.07
N THR A 68 -8.08 3.02 -13.50
CA THR A 68 -7.94 4.46 -13.31
C THR A 68 -7.64 5.21 -14.60
N GLY A 69 -7.32 4.51 -15.68
CA GLY A 69 -6.90 5.10 -16.95
C GLY A 69 -5.53 5.80 -16.87
N ALA A 70 -4.76 5.55 -15.80
CA ALA A 70 -3.38 5.99 -15.73
C ALA A 70 -2.53 5.19 -16.73
N PRO A 71 -1.43 5.76 -17.26
CA PRO A 71 -0.43 4.97 -17.96
C PRO A 71 0.01 3.77 -17.10
N PHE A 72 -0.16 2.56 -17.67
CA PHE A 72 0.11 1.27 -17.01
C PHE A 72 -0.68 1.05 -15.72
N GLU A 73 -1.75 1.81 -15.51
CA GLU A 73 -2.60 1.79 -14.30
C GLU A 73 -1.84 2.09 -12.99
N HIS A 74 -0.64 2.63 -13.12
CA HIS A 74 0.27 2.93 -12.02
C HIS A 74 0.51 4.43 -11.85
N ALA A 75 0.74 5.13 -12.96
CA ALA A 75 1.23 6.51 -12.92
C ALA A 75 0.12 7.53 -12.59
N GLY A 76 -0.06 7.82 -11.30
CA GLY A 76 -0.82 8.97 -10.82
C GLY A 76 -2.34 8.82 -10.79
N PHE A 77 -2.87 7.59 -10.89
CA PHE A 77 -4.29 7.26 -10.80
C PHE A 77 -5.21 7.95 -11.83
N GLY A 78 -4.67 8.50 -12.92
CA GLY A 78 -5.44 8.96 -14.09
C GLY A 78 -6.68 9.80 -13.74
N ARG A 79 -7.85 9.36 -14.21
CA ARG A 79 -9.15 10.02 -13.94
C ARG A 79 -9.58 9.95 -12.47
N MET A 80 -8.99 9.05 -11.68
CA MET A 80 -9.22 8.92 -10.24
C MET A 80 -8.24 9.76 -9.40
N ALA A 81 -7.32 10.51 -10.02
CA ALA A 81 -6.30 11.28 -9.30
C ALA A 81 -6.87 12.28 -8.29
N ALA A 82 -7.97 12.98 -8.64
CA ALA A 82 -8.61 13.92 -7.74
C ALA A 82 -9.26 13.21 -6.53
N ASP A 83 -9.89 12.06 -6.76
CA ASP A 83 -10.48 11.23 -5.70
C ASP A 83 -9.39 10.69 -4.75
N ALA A 84 -8.31 10.12 -5.31
CA ALA A 84 -7.18 9.63 -4.52
C ALA A 84 -6.57 10.73 -3.62
N LYS A 85 -6.39 11.95 -4.15
CA LYS A 85 -5.91 13.10 -3.35
C LYS A 85 -6.88 13.51 -2.26
N ASN A 86 -8.18 13.52 -2.55
CA ASN A 86 -9.20 13.85 -1.55
C ASN A 86 -9.21 12.81 -0.42
N ARG A 87 -9.12 11.52 -0.73
CA ARG A 87 -9.03 10.43 0.26
C ARG A 87 -7.80 10.54 1.15
N GLN A 88 -6.64 10.86 0.57
CA GLN A 88 -5.43 11.11 1.36
C GLN A 88 -5.57 12.34 2.26
N ARG A 89 -6.08 13.45 1.73
CA ARG A 89 -6.35 14.65 2.54
C ARG A 89 -7.28 14.33 3.71
N ASP A 90 -8.37 13.62 3.46
CA ASP A 90 -9.37 13.32 4.48
C ASP A 90 -8.84 12.31 5.52
N PHE A 91 -7.94 11.40 5.12
CA PHE A 91 -7.19 10.55 6.03
C PHE A 91 -6.27 11.36 6.94
N PHE A 92 -5.45 12.26 6.38
CA PHE A 92 -4.58 13.13 7.19
C PHE A 92 -5.38 14.05 8.11
N ARG A 93 -6.54 14.57 7.70
CA ARG A 93 -7.40 15.36 8.57
C ARG A 93 -7.94 14.58 9.77
N ARG A 94 -8.04 13.26 9.67
CA ARG A 94 -8.53 12.38 10.74
C ARG A 94 -7.43 11.99 11.72
N TRP A 95 -6.19 11.90 11.25
CA TRP A 95 -5.09 11.24 11.96
C TRP A 95 -3.82 12.09 12.15
N GLY A 96 -3.74 13.26 11.53
CA GLY A 96 -2.58 14.16 11.57
C GLY A 96 -2.71 15.32 12.55
#